data_AF-A0A5S3XYR8-F1
#
_entry.id   AF-A0A5S3XYR8-F1
#
_cell.length_a   1.000
_cell.length_b   1.000
_cell.length_c   1.000
_cell.angle_alpha   90.00
_cell.angle_beta   90.00
_cell.angle_gamma   90.00
#
_symmetry.space_group_name_H-M   'P 1'
#
loop_
_entity.id
_entity.type
_entity.pdbx_description
1 polymer ?
#
loop_
_entity_poly.entity_id
_entity_poly.type
_entity_poly.pdbx_seq_one_letter_code
_entity_poly.pdbx_strand_id
1 'polypeptide(L)' 'SILNDCLNDIIRRHDIFRTVYLNDGDEPYQSVLEHDVFTMSEIDLSTLAPEQQEVQLAQLKQQEALCPFSLST' A
#
# COMPACT_ATOMS: atom_id res chain seq x y z
N SER A 1 -3.13 12.75 -8.90
CA SER A 1 -1.80 12.84 -9.55
C SER A 1 -1.74 11.75 -10.61
N ILE A 2 -1.10 11.98 -11.77
CA ILE A 2 -1.00 10.95 -12.83
C ILE A 2 -0.42 9.64 -12.27
N LEU A 3 0.53 9.72 -11.35
CA LEU A 3 1.10 8.54 -10.68
C LEU A 3 0.04 7.75 -9.89
N ASN A 4 -0.81 8.42 -9.12
CA ASN A 4 -1.88 7.79 -8.35
C ASN A 4 -2.91 7.13 -9.28
N ASP A 5 -3.24 7.77 -10.38
CA ASP A 5 -4.22 7.27 -11.35
C ASP A 5 -3.67 6.03 -12.07
N CYS A 6 -2.41 6.08 -12.51
CA CYS A 6 -1.72 4.92 -13.10
C CYS A 6 -1.62 3.74 -12.14
N LEU A 7 -1.38 3.99 -10.84
CA LEU A 7 -1.31 2.92 -9.85
C LEU A 7 -2.70 2.28 -9.60
N ASN A 8 -3.75 3.11 -9.57
CA ASN A 8 -5.14 2.62 -9.51
C ASN A 8 -5.47 1.73 -10.73
N ASP A 9 -5.05 2.11 -11.93
CA ASP A 9 -5.26 1.30 -13.14
C ASP A 9 -4.55 -0.06 -13.07
N ILE A 10 -3.33 -0.10 -12.52
CA ILE A 10 -2.59 -1.34 -12.29
C ILE A 10 -3.34 -2.24 -11.30
N ILE A 11 -3.77 -1.70 -10.16
CA ILE A 11 -4.50 -2.45 -9.13
C ILE A 11 -5.83 -2.98 -9.68
N ARG A 12 -6.54 -2.15 -10.45
CA ARG A 12 -7.79 -2.55 -11.10
C ARG A 12 -7.58 -3.71 -12.08
N ARG A 13 -6.54 -3.63 -12.91
CA ARG A 13 -6.25 -4.61 -13.96
C ARG A 13 -5.80 -5.97 -13.42
N HIS A 14 -5.11 -6.00 -12.28
CA HIS A 14 -4.43 -7.19 -11.79
C HIS A 14 -5.11 -7.75 -10.52
N ASP A 15 -5.73 -8.91 -10.65
CA ASP A 15 -6.46 -9.57 -9.55
C ASP A 15 -5.58 -9.80 -8.31
N ILE A 16 -4.28 -10.10 -8.49
CA ILE A 16 -3.35 -10.39 -7.38
C ILE A 16 -3.25 -9.26 -6.35
N PHE A 17 -3.46 -8.01 -6.74
CA PHE A 17 -3.44 -6.86 -5.81
C PHE A 17 -4.78 -6.66 -5.08
N ARG A 18 -5.82 -7.39 -5.47
CA ARG A 18 -7.17 -7.36 -4.87
C ARG A 18 -7.53 -8.70 -4.21
N THR A 19 -6.57 -9.63 -4.12
CA THR A 19 -6.79 -10.94 -3.51
C THR A 19 -6.62 -10.87 -2.00
N VAL A 20 -7.65 -11.26 -1.28
CA VAL A 20 -7.64 -11.52 0.17
C VAL A 20 -7.82 -13.01 0.45
N TYR A 21 -7.43 -13.44 1.65
CA TYR A 21 -7.57 -14.80 2.16
C TYR A 21 -8.60 -14.78 3.28
N LEU A 22 -9.76 -15.36 3.01
CA LEU A 22 -10.87 -15.45 3.95
C LEU A 22 -10.90 -16.83 4.59
N ASN A 23 -11.44 -16.90 5.80
CA ASN A 23 -11.63 -18.15 6.51
C ASN A 23 -13.11 -18.27 6.92
N ASP A 24 -13.86 -19.10 6.20
CA ASP A 24 -15.30 -19.37 6.45
C ASP A 24 -15.54 -20.88 6.60
N GLY A 25 -14.70 -21.55 7.40
CA GLY A 25 -14.79 -22.98 7.64
C GLY A 25 -13.45 -23.59 8.06
N ASP A 26 -13.19 -24.81 7.58
CA ASP A 26 -12.00 -25.57 7.94
C ASP A 26 -10.75 -25.22 7.11
N GLU A 27 -10.91 -24.61 5.92
CA GLU A 27 -9.79 -24.25 5.04
C GLU A 27 -9.87 -22.79 4.53
N PRO A 28 -8.76 -22.03 4.57
CA PRO A 28 -8.72 -20.68 4.02
C PRO A 28 -8.79 -20.69 2.50
N TYR A 29 -9.49 -19.72 1.92
CA TYR A 29 -9.63 -19.56 0.47
C TYR A 29 -9.32 -18.13 0.01
N GLN A 30 -8.96 -18.00 -1.26
CA GLN A 30 -8.70 -16.70 -1.89
C GLN A 30 -9.99 -16.11 -2.45
N SER A 31 -10.20 -14.82 -2.21
CA SER A 31 -11.28 -14.03 -2.78
C SER A 31 -10.71 -12.79 -3.45
N VAL A 32 -11.14 -12.51 -4.69
CA VAL A 32 -10.75 -11.30 -5.42
C VAL A 32 -11.81 -10.24 -5.16
N LEU A 33 -11.45 -9.18 -4.44
CA LEU A 33 -12.33 -8.05 -4.16
C LEU A 33 -12.58 -7.22 -5.41
N GLU A 34 -13.73 -6.54 -5.48
CA GLU A 34 -13.93 -5.48 -6.46
C GLU A 34 -12.89 -4.37 -6.26
N HIS A 35 -12.51 -3.68 -7.34
CA HIS A 35 -11.56 -2.59 -7.21
C HIS A 35 -12.17 -1.42 -6.43
N ASP A 36 -11.51 -1.06 -5.33
CA ASP A 36 -11.75 0.18 -4.60
C ASP A 36 -10.61 1.19 -4.85
N VAL A 37 -10.87 2.47 -4.60
CA VAL A 37 -9.94 3.57 -4.86
C VAL A 37 -8.73 3.46 -3.94
N PHE A 38 -7.57 3.15 -4.52
CA PHE A 38 -6.29 3.23 -3.82
C PHE A 38 -5.90 4.69 -3.62
N THR A 39 -5.56 5.04 -2.38
CA THR A 39 -5.10 6.39 -2.01
C THR A 39 -3.61 6.36 -1.69
N MET A 40 -2.81 7.04 -2.51
CA MET A 40 -1.38 7.22 -2.24
C MET A 40 -1.16 8.38 -1.25
N SER A 41 -0.47 8.12 -0.15
CA SER A 41 -0.03 9.16 0.78
C SER A 41 1.22 9.87 0.28
N GLU A 42 1.20 11.19 0.20
CA GLU A 42 2.35 12.03 -0.13
C GLU A 42 2.89 12.70 1.14
N ILE A 43 4.20 12.60 1.38
CA ILE A 43 4.87 13.22 2.52
C ILE A 43 5.89 14.23 1.98
N ASP A 44 5.66 15.50 2.25
CA ASP A 44 6.57 16.57 1.87
C ASP A 44 7.67 16.75 2.92
N LEU A 45 8.93 16.52 2.53
CA LEU A 45 10.12 16.73 3.36
C LEU A 45 10.88 18.01 2.99
N SER A 46 10.42 18.77 1.99
CA SER A 46 11.14 19.92 1.43
C SER A 46 11.37 21.05 2.43
N THR A 47 10.60 21.10 3.51
CA THR A 47 10.75 22.10 4.58
C THR A 47 11.90 21.81 5.55
N LEU A 48 12.49 20.61 5.50
CA LEU A 48 13.61 20.19 6.35
C LEU A 48 14.96 20.52 5.71
N ALA A 49 16.00 20.71 6.54
CA ALA A 49 17.37 20.79 6.03
C ALA A 49 17.80 19.46 5.36
N PRO A 50 18.70 19.47 4.37
CA PRO A 50 19.07 18.26 3.62
C PRO A 50 19.48 17.07 4.50
N GLU A 51 20.27 17.29 5.54
CA GLU A 51 20.69 16.23 6.47
C GLU A 51 19.50 15.66 7.26
N GLN A 52 18.52 16.50 7.58
CA GLN A 52 17.30 16.09 8.28
C GLN A 52 16.33 15.34 7.35
N GLN A 53 16.31 15.68 6.05
CA GLN A 53 15.53 14.96 5.05
C GLN A 53 16.00 13.50 4.93
N GLU A 54 17.31 13.27 4.88
CA GLU A 54 17.88 11.92 4.80
C GLU A 54 17.53 11.08 6.03
N VAL A 55 17.66 11.66 7.22
CA VAL A 55 17.29 11.00 8.49
C VAL A 55 15.80 10.66 8.51
N GLN A 56 14.94 11.62 8.17
CA GLN A 56 13.49 11.42 8.16
C GLN A 56 13.07 10.35 7.12
N LEU A 57 13.68 10.37 5.94
CA LEU A 57 13.45 9.38 4.89
C LEU A 57 13.84 7.97 5.35
N ALA A 58 14.98 7.82 6.04
CA ALA A 58 15.40 6.53 6.58
C ALA A 58 14.43 6.00 7.64
N GLN A 59 13.94 6.87 8.52
CA GLN A 59 12.94 6.52 9.54
C GLN A 59 11.61 6.08 8.93
N LEU A 60 11.10 6.84 7.96
CA LEU A 60 9.85 6.51 7.25
C LEU A 60 9.95 5.15 6.55
N LYS A 61 11.08 4.87 5.88
CA LYS A 61 11.32 3.56 5.25
C LYS A 61 11.32 2.42 6.27
N GLN A 62 11.97 2.62 7.42
CA GLN A 62 12.01 1.61 8.47
C GLN A 62 10.63 1.37 9.07
N GLN A 63 9.87 2.44 9.32
CA GLN A 63 8.51 2.34 9.83
C GLN A 63 7.61 1.58 8.87
N GLU A 64 7.63 1.93 7.58
CA GLU A 64 6.81 1.29 6.56
C GLU A 64 7.18 -0.19 6.37
N ALA A 65 8.47 -0.54 6.42
CA ALA A 65 8.91 -1.93 6.33
C ALA A 65 8.44 -2.80 7.50
N LEU A 66 8.08 -2.18 8.64
CA LEU A 66 7.55 -2.85 9.83
C LEU A 66 6.02 -2.84 9.88
N CYS A 67 5.35 -2.12 8.98
CA CYS A 67 3.89 -2.13 8.87
C CYS A 67 3.44 -3.47 8.25
N PRO A 68 2.65 -4.28 8.96
CA PRO A 68 2.13 -5.52 8.39
C PRO A 68 1.04 -5.22 7.36
N PHE A 69 0.95 -6.03 6.32
CA PHE A 69 -0.19 -6.06 5.41
C PHE A 69 -1.27 -7.00 5.95
N SER A 70 -2.51 -6.53 6.03
CA SER A 70 -3.65 -7.40 6.28
C SER A 70 -4.01 -8.11 4.98
N LEU A 71 -3.99 -9.44 4.99
CA LEU A 71 -4.44 -10.24 3.86
C LEU A 71 -5.89 -10.69 3.98
N SER A 72 -6.60 -10.30 5.04
CA SER A 72 -7.95 -10.78 5.34
C SER A 72 -9.05 -9.73 5.15
N THR A 73 -8.71 -8.54 4.65
CA THR A 73 -9.60 -7.38 4.56
C THR A 73 -9.29 -6.56 3.32
#